data_AF-A0A379W278-F1
#
_entry.id   AF-A0A379W278-F1
#
_cell.length_a   1.000
_cell.length_b   1.000
_cell.length_c   1.000
_cell.angle_alpha   90.00
_cell.angle_beta   90.00
_cell.angle_gamma   90.00
#
_symmetry.space_group_name_H-M   'P 1'
#
loop_
_entity.id
_entity.type
_entity.pdbx_description
1 polymer ?
#
loop_
_entity_poly.entity_id
_entity_poly.type
_entity_poly.pdbx_seq_one_letter_code
_entity_poly.pdbx_strand_id
1 'polypeptide(L)'
;MSGSQIRGLGISAQGKGLFLLDKSDRPLGKAILSSDRRAMEIVQRWQKEAVPQKLYPLTRQTLWTGHPVSLLRWVKENEPQRYAQIGSVMMTHDYLRWCLTGVKGCEESNISESNLYNMATGQYDPRLTEWLDISEIDSALPPVVGSAEICGEITAQAAAITGLAAGTPVVGGLFDVVSTALCAGIEDESTLNAVMGTWAVTSGIAHGLRDHEAHPYVYGRYVNDGQYIVHEASPTSSGNLEWFTAQWGDLSFDEINQAVASLPKAGSDLFFCRFSTAAMPGWR
;
A
#
# COMPACT_ATOMS: atom_id res chain seq x y z
N MET A 1 -11.16 23.51 18.03
CA MET A 1 -10.29 22.83 19.02
C MET A 1 -8.95 23.53 19.01
N SER A 2 -8.38 23.87 20.17
CA SER A 2 -6.98 24.35 20.22
C SER A 2 -6.03 23.16 20.10
N GLY A 3 -4.83 23.36 19.54
CA GLY A 3 -3.83 22.28 19.43
C GLY A 3 -3.51 21.61 20.76
N SER A 4 -3.63 22.34 21.88
CA SER A 4 -3.45 21.83 23.25
C SER A 4 -4.51 20.83 23.72
N GLN A 5 -5.64 20.72 23.02
CA GLN A 5 -6.68 19.73 23.30
C GLN A 5 -6.41 18.38 22.61
N ILE A 6 -5.54 18.37 21.59
CA ILE A 6 -5.17 17.15 20.86
C ILE A 6 -4.16 16.37 21.71
N ARG A 7 -4.50 15.12 22.05
CA ARG A 7 -3.68 14.27 22.92
C ARG A 7 -2.76 13.31 22.17
N GLY A 8 -3.00 13.13 20.88
CA GLY A 8 -2.20 12.27 20.02
C GLY A 8 -2.60 12.46 18.56
N LEU A 9 -1.70 12.07 17.67
CA LEU A 9 -1.89 12.11 16.23
C LEU A 9 -1.52 10.76 15.61
N GLY A 10 -2.38 10.22 14.75
CA GLY A 10 -2.05 9.11 13.86
C GLY A 10 -2.25 9.54 12.41
N ILE A 11 -1.41 9.06 11.51
CA ILE A 11 -1.50 9.37 10.09
C ILE A 11 -1.93 8.11 9.35
N SER A 12 -2.99 8.23 8.55
CA SER A 12 -3.29 7.25 7.52
C SER A 12 -3.14 7.87 6.14
N ALA A 13 -2.47 7.15 5.25
CA ALA A 13 -2.24 7.58 3.87
C ALA A 13 -2.08 6.36 2.96
N GLN A 14 -2.06 6.62 1.66
CA GLN A 14 -1.76 5.60 0.66
C GLN A 14 -0.48 4.83 1.01
N GLY A 15 -0.56 3.51 0.92
CA GLY A 15 0.58 2.62 1.13
C GLY A 15 1.49 2.51 -0.07
N LYS A 16 2.59 1.78 0.12
CA LYS A 16 3.63 1.56 -0.89
C LYS A 16 4.19 2.91 -1.40
N GLY A 17 4.62 2.95 -2.66
CA GLY A 17 5.34 4.10 -3.21
C GLY A 17 6.76 4.20 -2.64
N LEU A 18 7.46 5.29 -2.94
CA LEU A 18 8.84 5.50 -2.55
C LEU A 18 9.11 6.96 -2.20
N PHE A 19 9.43 7.19 -0.93
CA PHE A 19 9.86 8.47 -0.38
C PHE A 19 11.29 8.30 0.13
N LEU A 20 12.20 9.17 -0.33
CA LEU A 20 13.63 9.01 -0.07
C LEU A 20 14.16 10.22 0.67
N LEU A 21 14.97 9.97 1.69
CA LEU A 21 15.85 10.96 2.30
C LEU A 21 17.30 10.67 1.89
N ASP A 22 18.10 11.72 1.77
CA ASP A 22 19.54 11.60 1.60
C ASP A 22 20.25 11.23 2.92
N LYS A 23 21.56 11.00 2.86
CA LYS A 23 22.40 10.69 4.05
C LYS A 23 22.50 11.85 5.06
N SER A 24 21.91 13.00 4.77
CA SER A 24 21.84 14.18 5.64
C SER A 24 20.39 14.52 6.02
N ASP A 25 19.47 13.56 5.86
CA ASP A 25 18.05 13.67 6.20
C ASP A 25 17.31 14.79 5.46
N ARG A 26 17.70 15.04 4.20
CA ARG A 26 16.99 15.96 3.31
C ARG A 26 16.20 15.18 2.27
N PRO A 27 15.04 15.69 1.82
CA PRO A 27 14.27 15.06 0.75
C PRO A 27 15.12 14.83 -0.51
N LEU A 28 15.24 13.58 -0.93
CA LEU A 28 16.08 13.16 -2.07
C LEU A 28 15.22 13.04 -3.33
N GLY A 29 14.81 14.19 -3.86
CA GLY A 29 14.00 14.31 -5.07
C GLY A 29 12.49 14.11 -4.83
N LYS A 30 11.72 14.02 -5.92
CA LYS A 30 10.27 13.80 -5.84
C LYS A 30 9.97 12.37 -5.39
N ALA A 31 8.95 12.25 -4.54
CA ALA A 31 8.38 10.94 -4.20
C ALA A 31 7.76 10.28 -5.43
N ILE A 32 7.77 8.95 -5.45
CA ILE A 32 7.18 8.14 -6.52
C ILE A 32 5.98 7.40 -5.92
N LEU A 33 4.78 7.64 -6.46
CA LEU A 33 3.54 7.12 -5.86
C LEU A 33 3.29 5.65 -6.25
N SER A 34 2.43 4.95 -5.51
CA SER A 34 2.10 3.54 -5.75
C SER A 34 1.34 3.27 -7.06
N SER A 35 0.75 4.31 -7.65
CA SER A 35 0.13 4.27 -8.98
C SER A 35 1.12 4.40 -10.14
N ASP A 36 2.39 4.72 -9.86
CA ASP A 36 3.42 4.88 -10.87
C ASP A 36 3.78 3.54 -11.53
N ARG A 37 3.96 3.57 -12.85
CA ARG A 37 4.20 2.38 -13.68
C ARG A 37 5.61 2.35 -14.28
N ARG A 38 6.52 3.26 -13.89
CA ARG A 38 7.88 3.34 -14.45
C ARG A 38 8.68 2.04 -14.29
N ALA A 39 8.40 1.26 -13.25
CA ALA A 39 9.07 -0.01 -12.98
C ALA A 39 8.42 -1.22 -13.69
N MET A 40 7.54 -1.01 -14.68
CA MET A 40 6.83 -2.09 -15.39
C MET A 40 7.77 -3.12 -15.99
N GLU A 41 8.80 -2.67 -16.71
CA GLU A 41 9.75 -3.57 -17.38
C GLU A 41 10.57 -4.40 -16.39
N ILE A 42 10.90 -3.82 -15.22
CA ILE A 42 11.58 -4.51 -14.12
C ILE A 42 10.69 -5.63 -13.58
N VAL A 43 9.42 -5.33 -13.27
CA VAL A 43 8.47 -6.34 -12.77
C VAL A 43 8.27 -7.44 -13.80
N GLN A 44 8.12 -7.12 -15.10
CA GLN A 44 7.98 -8.12 -16.15
C GLN A 44 9.22 -9.02 -16.28
N ARG A 45 10.42 -8.48 -16.09
CA ARG A 45 11.67 -9.23 -16.08
C ARG A 45 11.72 -10.19 -14.89
N TRP A 46 11.43 -9.71 -13.68
CA TRP A 46 11.34 -10.55 -12.48
C TRP A 46 10.31 -11.68 -12.59
N GLN A 47 9.17 -11.42 -13.25
CA GLN A 47 8.17 -12.46 -13.54
C GLN A 47 8.75 -13.58 -14.43
N LYS A 48 9.49 -13.23 -15.49
CA LYS A 48 10.15 -14.21 -16.36
C LYS A 48 11.25 -15.00 -15.66
N GLU A 49 11.94 -14.36 -14.71
CA GLU A 49 13.02 -14.94 -13.90
C GLU A 49 12.52 -15.74 -12.68
N ALA A 50 11.20 -15.85 -12.52
CA ALA A 50 10.56 -16.51 -11.38
C ALA A 50 10.98 -15.95 -10.00
N VAL A 51 11.29 -14.65 -9.93
CA VAL A 51 11.58 -13.94 -8.68
C VAL A 51 10.36 -13.90 -7.74
N PRO A 52 9.11 -13.65 -8.21
CA PRO A 52 7.94 -13.66 -7.33
C PRO A 52 7.76 -14.97 -6.54
N GLN A 53 8.11 -16.11 -7.13
CA GLN A 53 8.01 -17.43 -6.51
C GLN A 53 9.00 -17.60 -5.35
N LYS A 54 10.12 -16.86 -5.37
CA LYS A 54 11.09 -16.82 -4.27
C LYS A 54 10.65 -15.88 -3.16
N LEU A 55 10.06 -14.74 -3.52
CA LEU A 55 9.63 -13.70 -2.57
C LEU A 55 8.37 -14.08 -1.80
N TYR A 56 7.34 -14.55 -2.52
CA TYR A 56 6.00 -14.75 -1.95
C TYR A 56 5.97 -15.64 -0.69
N PRO A 57 6.73 -16.75 -0.59
CA PRO A 57 6.77 -17.54 0.64
C PRO A 57 7.21 -16.77 1.88
N LEU A 58 8.03 -15.73 1.72
CA LEU A 58 8.53 -14.88 2.80
C LEU A 58 7.68 -13.62 3.00
N THR A 59 7.30 -12.95 1.91
CA THR A 59 6.64 -11.64 1.97
C THR A 59 5.12 -11.75 2.02
N ARG A 60 4.54 -12.80 1.43
CA ARG A 60 3.10 -12.94 1.15
C ARG A 60 2.54 -11.78 0.32
N GLN A 61 3.41 -11.18 -0.49
CA GLN A 61 3.10 -10.07 -1.38
C GLN A 61 3.37 -10.48 -2.82
N THR A 62 2.48 -10.09 -3.72
CA THR A 62 2.78 -10.12 -5.16
C THR A 62 3.73 -8.97 -5.51
N LEU A 63 4.36 -9.02 -6.69
CA LEU A 63 5.22 -7.94 -7.16
C LEU A 63 4.43 -6.95 -8.03
N TRP A 64 4.46 -5.67 -7.65
CA TRP A 64 3.75 -4.58 -8.32
C TRP A 64 4.68 -3.39 -8.60
N THR A 65 4.42 -2.66 -9.69
CA THR A 65 5.31 -1.56 -10.13
C THR A 65 5.46 -0.44 -9.11
N GLY A 66 4.42 -0.19 -8.31
CA GLY A 66 4.41 0.82 -7.27
C GLY A 66 4.97 0.36 -5.93
N HIS A 67 5.50 -0.86 -5.82
CA HIS A 67 6.14 -1.32 -4.58
C HIS A 67 7.49 -0.62 -4.36
N PRO A 68 7.86 -0.30 -3.10
CA PRO A 68 9.16 0.29 -2.78
C PRO A 68 10.33 -0.43 -3.45
N VAL A 69 10.33 -1.76 -3.46
CA VAL A 69 11.40 -2.56 -4.10
C VAL A 69 11.52 -2.35 -5.60
N SER A 70 10.39 -2.30 -6.31
CA SER A 70 10.34 -2.11 -7.77
C SER A 70 10.82 -0.71 -8.13
N LEU A 71 10.42 0.28 -7.34
CA LEU A 71 10.81 1.67 -7.52
C LEU A 71 12.29 1.89 -7.15
N LEU A 72 12.80 1.27 -6.10
CA LEU A 72 14.23 1.30 -5.75
C LEU A 72 15.07 0.71 -6.86
N ARG A 73 14.67 -0.45 -7.41
CA ARG A 73 15.35 -1.05 -8.55
C ARG A 73 15.35 -0.13 -9.76
N TRP A 74 14.24 0.56 -10.02
CA TRP A 74 14.17 1.54 -11.10
C TRP A 74 15.12 2.71 -10.87
N VAL A 75 15.17 3.26 -9.65
CA VAL A 75 16.09 4.36 -9.29
C VAL A 75 17.55 3.89 -9.41
N LYS A 76 17.88 2.64 -9.05
CA LYS A 76 19.21 2.06 -9.24
C LYS A 76 19.62 2.04 -10.72
N GLU A 77 18.73 1.57 -11.60
CA GLU A 77 19.01 1.41 -13.04
C GLU A 77 19.00 2.76 -13.81
N ASN A 78 18.15 3.72 -13.41
CA ASN A 78 17.90 4.94 -14.19
C ASN A 78 18.48 6.21 -13.56
N GLU A 79 18.66 6.24 -12.24
CA GLU A 79 19.15 7.40 -11.48
C GLU A 79 20.26 6.99 -10.49
N PRO A 80 21.35 6.35 -10.93
CA PRO A 80 22.34 5.72 -10.04
C PRO A 80 23.01 6.71 -9.06
N GLN A 81 23.21 7.97 -9.48
CA GLN A 81 23.74 9.02 -8.61
C GLN A 81 22.78 9.39 -7.47
N ARG A 82 21.46 9.33 -7.72
CA ARG A 82 20.44 9.52 -6.69
C ARG A 82 20.40 8.30 -5.78
N TYR A 83 20.40 7.09 -6.36
CA TYR A 83 20.41 5.84 -5.59
C TYR A 83 21.56 5.79 -4.58
N ALA A 84 22.77 6.16 -4.98
CA ALA A 84 23.95 6.16 -4.11
C ALA A 84 23.87 7.15 -2.92
N GLN A 85 22.97 8.13 -2.98
CA GLN A 85 22.75 9.14 -1.94
C GLN A 85 21.63 8.77 -0.97
N ILE A 86 20.89 7.68 -1.21
CA ILE A 86 19.81 7.24 -0.33
C ILE A 86 20.38 6.99 1.07
N GLY A 87 19.83 7.71 2.06
CA GLY A 87 20.09 7.53 3.47
C GLY A 87 18.88 7.01 4.23
N SER A 88 17.68 7.13 3.67
CA SER A 88 16.48 6.53 4.25
C SER A 88 15.43 6.20 3.18
N VAL A 89 14.82 5.01 3.30
CA VAL A 89 13.68 4.57 2.50
C VAL A 89 12.41 4.63 3.33
N MET A 90 11.41 5.37 2.88
CA MET A 90 10.13 5.56 3.57
C MET A 90 8.96 5.45 2.59
N MET A 91 7.76 5.35 3.14
CA MET A 91 6.49 5.49 2.42
C MET A 91 5.73 6.73 2.90
N THR A 92 4.56 6.99 2.32
CA THR A 92 3.86 8.29 2.44
C THR A 92 3.66 8.73 3.90
N HIS A 93 3.00 7.91 4.71
CA HIS A 93 2.68 8.32 6.08
C HIS A 93 3.92 8.34 6.99
N ASP A 94 4.91 7.50 6.72
CA ASP A 94 6.21 7.52 7.42
C ASP A 94 6.97 8.81 7.16
N TYR A 95 7.02 9.26 5.91
CA TYR A 95 7.64 10.53 5.54
C TYR A 95 6.92 11.72 6.19
N LEU A 96 5.58 11.72 6.18
CA LEU A 96 4.79 12.76 6.84
C LEU A 96 5.03 12.77 8.36
N ARG A 97 5.09 11.59 8.99
CA ARG A 97 5.42 11.45 10.41
C ARG A 97 6.82 11.98 10.70
N TRP A 98 7.81 11.66 9.86
CA TRP A 98 9.16 12.19 9.97
C TRP A 98 9.19 13.72 9.83
N CYS A 99 8.41 14.32 8.91
CA CYS A 99 8.32 15.78 8.80
C CYS A 99 7.78 16.45 10.08
N LEU A 100 6.90 15.77 10.82
CA LEU A 100 6.31 16.28 12.05
C LEU A 100 7.21 16.09 13.28
N THR A 101 7.94 14.97 13.31
CA THR A 101 8.63 14.48 14.52
C THR A 101 10.16 14.48 14.43
N GLY A 102 10.72 14.47 13.22
CA GLY A 102 12.14 14.21 12.97
C GLY A 102 12.57 12.76 13.22
N VAL A 103 11.66 11.87 13.63
CA VAL A 103 11.95 10.47 13.97
C VAL A 103 11.67 9.58 12.75
N LYS A 104 12.63 8.70 12.44
CA LYS A 104 12.50 7.74 11.33
C LYS A 104 11.90 6.43 11.85
N GLY A 105 11.00 5.85 11.08
CA GLY A 105 10.47 4.51 11.26
C GLY A 105 9.67 4.12 10.01
N CYS A 106 9.40 2.84 9.84
CA CYS A 106 8.47 2.34 8.84
C CYS A 106 7.38 1.56 9.56
N GLU A 107 6.14 2.02 9.46
CA GLU A 107 5.04 1.39 10.17
C GLU A 107 4.71 0.01 9.60
N GLU A 108 4.44 -0.94 10.48
CA GLU A 108 4.33 -2.37 10.20
C GLU A 108 3.27 -2.72 9.15
N SER A 109 2.07 -2.14 9.27
CA SER A 109 0.96 -2.45 8.35
C SER A 109 1.30 -2.13 6.90
N ASN A 110 2.08 -1.07 6.66
CA ASN A 110 2.49 -0.68 5.32
C ASN A 110 3.80 -1.36 4.86
N ILE A 111 4.81 -1.46 5.75
CA ILE A 111 6.09 -2.07 5.36
C ILE A 111 5.95 -3.58 5.13
N SER A 112 4.99 -4.24 5.78
CA SER A 112 4.64 -5.62 5.50
C SER A 112 4.19 -5.84 4.04
N GLU A 113 3.73 -4.79 3.36
CA GLU A 113 3.31 -4.84 1.95
C GLU A 113 4.36 -4.33 0.95
N SER A 114 5.61 -4.14 1.39
CA SER A 114 6.66 -3.52 0.57
C SER A 114 7.48 -4.52 -0.27
N ASN A 115 7.40 -5.82 0.02
CA ASN A 115 8.38 -6.86 -0.36
C ASN A 115 9.80 -6.69 0.25
N LEU A 116 9.96 -5.88 1.31
CA LEU A 116 11.18 -5.81 2.13
C LEU A 116 11.04 -6.54 3.47
N TYR A 117 9.82 -6.92 3.84
CA TYR A 117 9.46 -7.45 5.15
C TYR A 117 9.18 -8.95 5.04
N ASN A 118 9.74 -9.72 5.97
CA ASN A 118 9.49 -11.14 6.11
C ASN A 118 8.37 -11.37 7.12
N MET A 119 7.27 -11.96 6.65
CA MET A 119 6.05 -12.16 7.42
C MET A 119 6.22 -13.12 8.60
N ALA A 120 7.18 -14.05 8.52
CA ALA A 120 7.45 -15.00 9.60
C ALA A 120 8.29 -14.39 10.72
N THR A 121 9.28 -13.55 10.39
CA THR A 121 10.18 -12.94 11.39
C THR A 121 9.67 -11.60 11.91
N GLY A 122 8.78 -10.95 11.16
CA GLY A 122 8.29 -9.62 11.46
C GLY A 122 9.31 -8.51 11.26
N GLN A 123 10.32 -8.74 10.42
CA GLN A 123 11.48 -7.85 10.26
C GLN A 123 11.90 -7.77 8.78
N TYR A 124 12.80 -6.84 8.48
CA TYR A 124 13.48 -6.84 7.19
C TYR A 124 14.29 -8.12 6.97
N ASP A 125 14.41 -8.54 5.72
CA ASP A 125 15.17 -9.73 5.35
C ASP A 125 16.11 -9.41 4.18
N PRO A 126 17.44 -9.37 4.43
CA PRO A 126 18.44 -9.06 3.40
C PRO A 126 18.41 -10.00 2.18
N ARG A 127 17.85 -11.20 2.31
CA ARG A 127 17.68 -12.11 1.17
C ARG A 127 16.72 -11.52 0.14
N LEU A 128 15.71 -10.76 0.58
CA LEU A 128 14.74 -10.12 -0.31
C LEU A 128 15.43 -9.07 -1.17
N THR A 129 16.26 -8.21 -0.56
CA THR A 129 16.99 -7.15 -1.28
C THR A 129 18.10 -7.71 -2.16
N GLU A 130 18.73 -8.82 -1.76
CA GLU A 130 19.66 -9.59 -2.59
C GLU A 130 18.98 -10.16 -3.84
N TRP A 131 17.84 -10.85 -3.70
CA TRP A 131 17.12 -11.41 -4.85
C TRP A 131 16.55 -10.36 -5.81
N LEU A 132 16.34 -9.14 -5.30
CA LEU A 132 15.86 -7.99 -6.05
C LEU A 132 17.01 -7.11 -6.59
N ASP A 133 18.27 -7.48 -6.33
CA ASP A 133 19.49 -6.75 -6.69
C ASP A 133 19.43 -5.27 -6.25
N ILE A 134 19.15 -5.07 -4.97
CA ILE A 134 19.09 -3.76 -4.29
C ILE A 134 19.72 -3.78 -2.88
N SER A 135 20.54 -4.77 -2.53
CA SER A 135 21.11 -4.95 -1.16
C SER A 135 21.80 -3.72 -0.57
N GLU A 136 22.26 -2.77 -1.39
CA GLU A 136 22.87 -1.54 -0.90
C GLU A 136 21.91 -0.70 -0.01
N ILE A 137 20.60 -0.92 -0.14
CA ILE A 137 19.58 -0.18 0.63
C ILE A 137 19.38 -0.70 2.04
N ASP A 138 19.90 -1.87 2.43
CA ASP A 138 19.64 -2.48 3.73
C ASP A 138 20.01 -1.54 4.89
N SER A 139 21.11 -0.81 4.73
CA SER A 139 21.58 0.18 5.71
C SER A 139 20.74 1.48 5.76
N ALA A 140 19.86 1.68 4.79
CA ALA A 140 18.97 2.83 4.69
C ALA A 140 17.52 2.51 5.09
N LEU A 141 17.24 1.29 5.56
CA LEU A 141 15.91 0.91 6.06
C LEU A 141 15.72 1.42 7.50
N PRO A 142 14.73 2.30 7.78
CA PRO A 142 14.37 2.69 9.14
C PRO A 142 13.87 1.50 9.96
N PRO A 143 13.93 1.55 11.30
CA PRO A 143 13.34 0.50 12.14
C PRO A 143 11.84 0.33 11.85
N VAL A 144 11.36 -0.91 11.95
CA VAL A 144 9.92 -1.20 11.90
C VAL A 144 9.27 -0.74 13.21
N VAL A 145 8.14 -0.05 13.13
CA VAL A 145 7.38 0.45 14.29
C VAL A 145 5.92 0.00 14.21
N GLY A 146 5.28 -0.22 15.36
CA GLY A 146 3.87 -0.62 15.44
C GLY A 146 2.91 0.51 15.13
N SER A 147 1.69 0.19 14.68
CA SER A 147 0.68 1.19 14.29
C SER A 147 0.30 2.17 15.41
N ALA A 148 0.18 1.66 16.65
CA ALA A 148 -0.13 2.44 17.85
C ALA A 148 1.10 2.84 18.67
N GLU A 149 2.30 2.43 18.24
CA GLU A 149 3.55 2.78 18.90
C GLU A 149 3.82 4.28 18.74
N ILE A 150 4.18 4.98 19.83
CA ILE A 150 4.58 6.39 19.75
C ILE A 150 5.92 6.48 19.03
N CYS A 151 5.89 7.02 17.81
CA CYS A 151 7.06 7.20 16.96
C CYS A 151 7.35 8.70 16.82
N GLY A 152 7.70 9.30 17.96
CA GLY A 152 8.06 10.71 18.10
C GLY A 152 6.92 11.61 18.58
N GLU A 153 7.23 12.91 18.64
CA GLU A 153 6.32 13.96 19.10
C GLU A 153 6.37 15.15 18.15
N ILE A 154 5.29 15.94 18.09
CA ILE A 154 5.27 17.18 17.29
C ILE A 154 6.42 18.10 17.72
N THR A 155 7.31 18.40 16.78
CA THR A 155 8.42 19.34 16.98
C THR A 155 7.92 20.78 17.12
N ALA A 156 8.74 21.67 17.69
CA ALA A 156 8.42 23.10 17.77
C ALA A 156 8.22 23.73 16.37
N GLN A 157 9.01 23.28 15.40
CA GLN A 157 8.92 23.71 14.01
C GLN A 157 7.60 23.25 13.37
N ALA A 158 7.23 21.97 13.55
CA ALA A 158 5.96 21.44 13.06
C ALA A 158 4.75 22.10 13.73
N ALA A 159 4.82 22.36 15.05
CA ALA A 159 3.78 23.07 15.79
C ALA A 159 3.50 24.47 15.21
N ALA A 160 4.55 25.22 14.86
CA ALA A 160 4.42 26.56 14.28
C ALA A 160 3.69 26.57 12.92
N ILE A 161 3.81 25.49 12.13
CA ILE A 161 3.21 25.38 10.80
C ILE A 161 1.78 24.81 10.86
N THR A 162 1.55 23.85 11.77
CA THR A 162 0.31 23.06 11.81
C THR A 162 -0.71 23.57 12.83
N GLY A 163 -0.28 24.37 13.82
CA GLY A 163 -1.10 24.77 14.96
C GLY A 163 -1.31 23.67 16.01
N LEU A 164 -0.67 22.50 15.84
CA LEU A 164 -0.60 21.45 16.86
C LEU A 164 0.29 21.89 18.03
N ALA A 165 0.09 21.31 19.21
CA ALA A 165 0.96 21.58 20.35
C ALA A 165 2.28 20.80 20.22
N ALA A 166 3.42 21.47 20.41
CA ALA A 166 4.71 20.79 20.52
C ALA A 166 4.68 19.78 21.68
N GLY A 167 5.31 18.62 21.48
CA GLY A 167 5.26 17.51 22.43
C GLY A 167 4.00 16.64 22.33
N THR A 168 3.08 16.92 21.40
CA THR A 168 1.95 16.00 21.16
C THR A 168 2.48 14.67 20.60
N PRO A 169 2.18 13.52 21.22
CA PRO A 169 2.61 12.22 20.71
C PRO A 169 2.09 11.93 19.30
N VAL A 170 2.94 11.36 18.45
CA VAL A 170 2.57 10.90 17.11
C VAL A 170 2.81 9.40 17.03
N VAL A 171 1.78 8.61 16.75
CA VAL A 171 1.90 7.16 16.62
C VAL A 171 2.36 6.76 15.22
N GLY A 172 2.76 5.49 15.04
CA GLY A 172 3.18 4.92 13.76
C GLY A 172 2.20 5.24 12.63
N GLY A 173 0.89 5.10 12.88
CA GLY A 173 -0.15 5.34 11.88
C GLY A 173 -0.58 4.06 11.19
N LEU A 174 -1.24 4.18 10.03
CA LEU A 174 -1.82 3.04 9.34
C LEU A 174 -1.78 3.20 7.82
N PHE A 175 -1.51 2.09 7.12
CA PHE A 175 -1.89 1.94 5.73
C PHE A 175 -3.40 2.19 5.54
N ASP A 176 -3.80 2.93 4.50
CA ASP A 176 -5.20 3.32 4.26
C ASP A 176 -6.17 2.14 4.09
N VAL A 177 -5.75 1.03 3.48
CA VAL A 177 -6.59 -0.18 3.37
C VAL A 177 -6.86 -0.79 4.75
N VAL A 178 -5.84 -0.78 5.63
CA VAL A 178 -5.97 -1.27 7.01
C VAL A 178 -6.84 -0.34 7.85
N SER A 179 -6.63 0.97 7.75
CA SER A 179 -7.46 1.94 8.47
C SER A 179 -8.92 1.92 7.99
N THR A 180 -9.16 1.65 6.71
CA THR A 180 -10.51 1.50 6.16
C THR A 180 -11.18 0.24 6.70
N ALA A 181 -10.49 -0.90 6.72
CA ALA A 181 -11.01 -2.13 7.30
C ALA A 181 -11.33 -1.98 8.80
N LEU A 182 -10.46 -1.30 9.54
CA LEU A 182 -10.67 -0.98 10.95
C LEU A 182 -11.89 -0.09 11.16
N CYS A 183 -12.02 1.00 10.39
CA CYS A 183 -13.16 1.91 10.48
C CYS A 183 -14.49 1.28 10.02
N ALA A 184 -14.43 0.30 9.13
CA ALA A 184 -15.60 -0.47 8.70
C ALA A 184 -16.11 -1.44 9.77
N GLY A 185 -15.36 -1.65 10.86
CA GLY A 185 -15.74 -2.54 11.95
C GLY A 185 -15.66 -4.02 11.58
N ILE A 186 -14.71 -4.41 10.71
CA ILE A 186 -14.44 -5.83 10.49
C ILE A 186 -13.76 -6.38 11.74
N GLU A 187 -14.38 -7.37 12.37
CA GLU A 187 -13.90 -7.97 13.63
C GLU A 187 -13.38 -9.40 13.47
N ASP A 188 -13.78 -10.12 12.41
CA ASP A 188 -13.45 -11.52 12.20
C ASP A 188 -13.35 -11.91 10.71
N GLU A 189 -13.06 -13.20 10.45
CA GLU A 189 -12.91 -13.76 9.10
C GLU A 189 -14.24 -13.96 8.34
N SER A 190 -15.40 -13.65 8.96
CA SER A 190 -16.72 -13.88 8.35
C SER A 190 -17.21 -12.70 7.52
N THR A 191 -16.55 -11.54 7.64
CA THR A 191 -16.96 -10.30 7.00
C THR A 191 -15.90 -9.82 6.02
N LEU A 192 -16.36 -9.37 4.85
CA LEU A 192 -15.54 -8.67 3.87
C LEU A 192 -15.94 -7.20 3.81
N ASN A 193 -14.95 -6.33 3.69
CA ASN A 193 -15.13 -4.94 3.33
C ASN A 193 -14.90 -4.79 1.83
N ALA A 194 -15.89 -4.25 1.13
CA ALA A 194 -15.82 -3.97 -0.29
C ALA A 194 -15.93 -2.46 -0.52
N VAL A 195 -14.81 -1.83 -0.85
CA VAL A 195 -14.75 -0.41 -1.21
C VAL A 195 -14.82 -0.32 -2.72
N MET A 196 -15.92 0.22 -3.25
CA MET A 196 -16.16 0.36 -4.68
C MET A 196 -16.07 1.82 -5.10
N GLY A 197 -14.88 2.27 -5.48
CA GLY A 197 -14.66 3.55 -6.18
C GLY A 197 -14.13 3.32 -7.59
N THR A 198 -13.34 4.25 -8.14
CA THR A 198 -12.64 4.06 -9.43
C THR A 198 -11.82 2.77 -9.44
N TRP A 199 -11.22 2.45 -8.29
CA TRP A 199 -10.66 1.14 -7.97
C TRP A 199 -11.60 0.41 -7.01
N ALA A 200 -11.69 -0.91 -7.14
CA ALA A 200 -12.30 -1.77 -6.13
C ALA A 200 -11.20 -2.32 -5.23
N VAL A 201 -11.38 -2.20 -3.92
CA VAL A 201 -10.56 -2.91 -2.94
C VAL A 201 -11.50 -3.78 -2.13
N THR A 202 -11.30 -5.09 -2.19
CA THR A 202 -11.95 -6.03 -1.30
C THR A 202 -10.95 -6.46 -0.24
N SER A 203 -11.27 -6.26 1.03
CA SER A 203 -10.42 -6.64 2.15
C SER A 203 -11.17 -7.49 3.16
N GLY A 204 -10.43 -8.33 3.87
CA GLY A 204 -10.91 -9.12 5.01
C GLY A 204 -9.78 -9.30 6.02
N ILE A 205 -10.13 -9.82 7.20
CA ILE A 205 -9.17 -10.16 8.24
C ILE A 205 -8.93 -11.67 8.22
N ALA A 206 -7.69 -12.08 8.46
CA ALA A 206 -7.32 -13.47 8.69
C ALA A 206 -6.52 -13.60 10.01
N HIS A 207 -6.70 -14.71 10.71
CA HIS A 207 -5.99 -15.06 11.94
C HIS A 207 -4.77 -15.96 11.69
N GLY A 208 -4.46 -16.22 10.42
CA GLY A 208 -3.33 -17.02 10.01
C GLY A 208 -3.04 -16.88 8.53
N LEU A 209 -1.80 -17.18 8.15
CA LEU A 209 -1.41 -17.29 6.76
C LEU A 209 -1.82 -18.65 6.22
N ARG A 210 -2.44 -18.68 5.04
CA ARG A 210 -2.74 -19.93 4.35
C ARG A 210 -1.62 -20.30 3.38
N ASP A 211 -1.35 -21.59 3.31
CA ASP A 211 -0.38 -22.19 2.39
C ASP A 211 -1.11 -22.99 1.31
N HIS A 212 -0.43 -23.18 0.17
CA HIS A 212 -0.93 -23.98 -0.96
C HIS A 212 -2.23 -23.47 -1.61
N GLU A 213 -2.51 -22.18 -1.48
CA GLU A 213 -3.59 -21.52 -2.22
C GLU A 213 -3.33 -21.57 -3.73
N ALA A 214 -4.38 -21.80 -4.54
CA ALA A 214 -4.27 -21.86 -6.00
C ALA A 214 -3.80 -20.54 -6.61
N HIS A 215 -4.08 -19.43 -5.93
CA HIS A 215 -3.66 -18.09 -6.32
C HIS A 215 -3.01 -17.38 -5.13
N PRO A 216 -1.93 -16.61 -5.36
CA PRO A 216 -1.27 -15.86 -4.29
C PRO A 216 -2.14 -14.67 -3.87
N TYR A 217 -2.77 -14.74 -2.71
CA TYR A 217 -3.42 -13.60 -2.07
C TYR A 217 -2.39 -12.65 -1.45
N VAL A 218 -2.72 -11.37 -1.39
CA VAL A 218 -1.87 -10.37 -0.72
C VAL A 218 -2.22 -10.33 0.76
N TYR A 219 -1.24 -10.64 1.62
CA TYR A 219 -1.39 -10.56 3.08
C TYR A 219 -0.51 -9.45 3.66
N GLY A 220 -1.12 -8.45 4.29
CA GLY A 220 -0.45 -7.45 5.11
C GLY A 220 -0.63 -7.72 6.61
N ARG A 221 0.16 -7.06 7.44
CA ARG A 221 -0.06 -7.03 8.90
C ARG A 221 -1.28 -6.18 9.23
N TYR A 222 -2.09 -6.65 10.17
CA TYR A 222 -3.22 -5.89 10.70
C TYR A 222 -2.85 -5.19 12.02
N VAL A 223 -3.75 -4.35 12.53
CA VAL A 223 -3.49 -3.52 13.73
C VAL A 223 -3.36 -4.32 15.03
N ASN A 224 -3.86 -5.55 15.04
CA ASN A 224 -3.78 -6.44 16.19
C ASN A 224 -2.77 -7.57 15.94
N ASP A 225 -2.02 -7.92 16.98
CA ASP A 225 -1.03 -8.99 16.92
C ASP A 225 -1.64 -10.32 16.46
N GLY A 226 -0.93 -11.01 15.56
CA GLY A 226 -1.36 -12.29 15.00
C GLY A 226 -2.49 -12.21 13.97
N GLN A 227 -3.02 -11.02 13.68
CA GLN A 227 -3.98 -10.80 12.62
C GLN A 227 -3.32 -10.25 11.35
N TYR A 228 -3.94 -10.56 10.22
CA TYR A 228 -3.50 -10.17 8.89
C TYR A 228 -4.66 -9.51 8.16
N ILE A 229 -4.34 -8.50 7.35
CA ILE A 229 -5.27 -8.04 6.34
C ILE A 229 -5.03 -8.84 5.07
N VAL A 230 -6.09 -9.38 4.49
CA VAL A 230 -6.05 -9.99 3.17
C VAL A 230 -6.82 -9.07 2.25
N HIS A 231 -6.22 -8.66 1.14
CA HIS A 231 -6.92 -7.80 0.20
C HIS A 231 -6.56 -8.07 -1.24
N GLU A 232 -7.49 -7.68 -2.10
CA GLU A 232 -7.33 -7.65 -3.54
C GLU A 232 -7.80 -6.29 -4.03
N ALA A 233 -6.98 -5.68 -4.89
CA ALA A 233 -7.27 -4.40 -5.49
C ALA A 233 -7.37 -4.57 -7.01
N SER A 234 -8.54 -4.25 -7.53
CA SER A 234 -8.81 -4.29 -8.96
C SER A 234 -9.02 -2.87 -9.50
N PRO A 235 -8.39 -2.49 -10.63
CA PRO A 235 -8.67 -1.22 -11.30
C PRO A 235 -10.03 -1.21 -12.01
N THR A 236 -10.77 -2.33 -12.00
CA THR A 236 -11.99 -2.52 -12.78
C THR A 236 -13.25 -2.45 -11.92
N SER A 237 -13.53 -1.25 -11.43
CA SER A 237 -14.69 -0.95 -10.57
C SER A 237 -15.61 0.10 -11.21
N SER A 238 -15.97 1.18 -10.51
CA SER A 238 -16.94 2.18 -10.99
C SER A 238 -16.46 2.91 -12.24
N GLY A 239 -15.14 3.01 -12.48
CA GLY A 239 -14.60 3.60 -13.71
C GLY A 239 -15.00 2.82 -14.98
N ASN A 240 -15.22 1.51 -14.87
CA ASN A 240 -15.74 0.71 -15.98
C ASN A 240 -17.23 0.92 -16.18
N LEU A 241 -17.96 1.09 -15.08
CA LEU A 241 -19.38 1.42 -15.15
C LEU A 241 -19.55 2.81 -15.78
N GLU A 242 -18.77 3.81 -15.37
CA GLU A 242 -18.76 5.14 -15.99
C GLU A 242 -18.44 5.08 -17.49
N TRP A 243 -17.35 4.39 -17.87
CA TRP A 243 -17.03 4.22 -19.29
C TRP A 243 -18.14 3.53 -20.08
N PHE A 244 -18.72 2.46 -19.52
CA PHE A 244 -19.75 1.65 -20.16
C PHE A 244 -21.04 2.47 -20.31
N THR A 245 -21.49 3.12 -19.25
CA THR A 245 -22.72 3.95 -19.25
C THR A 245 -22.59 5.14 -20.19
N ALA A 246 -21.40 5.75 -20.31
CA ALA A 246 -21.12 6.77 -21.31
C ALA A 246 -21.29 6.28 -22.77
N GLN A 247 -21.24 4.97 -23.05
CA GLN A 247 -21.52 4.44 -24.39
C GLN A 247 -23.02 4.48 -24.73
N TRP A 248 -23.92 4.64 -23.75
CA TRP A 248 -25.38 4.70 -23.93
C TRP A 248 -25.96 6.13 -23.86
N GLY A 249 -25.12 7.16 -23.82
CA GLY A 249 -25.54 8.57 -23.78
C GLY A 249 -25.68 9.12 -22.36
N ASP A 250 -26.51 10.16 -22.18
CA ASP A 250 -26.62 10.95 -20.94
C ASP A 250 -27.61 10.36 -19.91
N LEU A 251 -27.77 9.04 -19.85
CA LEU A 251 -28.62 8.41 -18.85
C LEU A 251 -28.01 8.57 -17.45
N SER A 252 -28.83 8.99 -16.49
CA SER A 252 -28.45 9.03 -15.08
C SER A 252 -28.29 7.63 -14.50
N PHE A 253 -27.49 7.47 -13.45
CA PHE A 253 -27.35 6.20 -12.75
C PHE A 253 -28.69 5.66 -12.22
N ASP A 254 -29.63 6.54 -11.84
CA ASP A 254 -30.96 6.15 -11.39
C ASP A 254 -31.80 5.55 -12.52
N GLU A 255 -31.78 6.14 -13.70
CA GLU A 255 -32.48 5.60 -14.89
C GLU A 255 -31.92 4.23 -15.28
N ILE A 256 -30.60 4.07 -15.21
CA ILE A 256 -29.91 2.81 -15.49
C ILE A 256 -30.30 1.74 -14.45
N ASN A 257 -30.30 2.10 -13.16
CA ASN A 257 -30.70 1.20 -12.09
C ASN A 257 -32.17 0.75 -12.24
N GLN A 258 -33.07 1.66 -12.60
CA GLN A 258 -34.48 1.33 -12.87
C GLN A 258 -34.61 0.38 -14.08
N ALA A 259 -33.90 0.66 -15.17
CA ALA A 259 -33.90 -0.20 -16.35
C ALA A 259 -33.40 -1.61 -16.03
N VAL A 260 -32.29 -1.74 -15.30
CA VAL A 260 -31.74 -3.03 -14.87
C VAL A 260 -32.70 -3.75 -13.92
N ALA A 261 -33.29 -3.05 -12.94
CA ALA A 261 -34.22 -3.65 -11.98
C ALA A 261 -35.51 -4.17 -12.64
N SER A 262 -35.90 -3.60 -13.79
CA SER A 262 -37.05 -4.05 -14.57
C SER A 262 -36.80 -5.37 -15.33
N LEU A 263 -35.54 -5.79 -15.48
CA LEU A 263 -35.17 -7.04 -16.15
C LEU A 263 -35.38 -8.24 -15.22
N PRO A 264 -35.71 -9.43 -15.76
CA PRO A 264 -35.74 -10.66 -14.97
C PRO A 264 -34.37 -10.94 -14.32
N LYS A 265 -34.37 -11.39 -13.06
CA LYS A 265 -33.13 -11.83 -12.39
C LYS A 265 -32.53 -13.01 -13.16
N ALA A 266 -31.35 -12.79 -13.75
CA ALA A 266 -30.48 -13.78 -14.38
C ALA A 266 -31.19 -14.73 -15.38
N GLY A 267 -31.33 -14.27 -16.63
CA GLY A 267 -31.69 -15.09 -17.80
C GLY A 267 -30.87 -14.71 -19.04
N SER A 268 -29.62 -14.29 -18.85
CA SER A 268 -28.75 -13.76 -19.90
C SER A 268 -27.55 -14.69 -20.12
N ASP A 269 -27.36 -15.13 -21.36
CA ASP A 269 -26.16 -15.85 -21.83
C ASP A 269 -24.96 -14.90 -22.08
N LEU A 270 -25.15 -13.59 -21.89
CA LEU A 270 -24.11 -12.58 -22.07
C LEU A 270 -23.28 -12.43 -20.80
N PHE A 271 -22.00 -12.80 -20.90
CA PHE A 271 -20.99 -12.56 -19.86
C PHE A 271 -20.21 -11.28 -20.18
N PHE A 272 -20.25 -10.30 -19.28
CA PHE A 272 -19.40 -9.10 -19.38
C PHE A 272 -18.10 -9.30 -18.61
N CYS A 273 -17.01 -9.59 -19.34
CA CYS A 273 -15.67 -9.65 -18.77
C CYS A 273 -15.12 -8.23 -18.55
N ARG A 274 -15.03 -7.80 -17.29
CA ARG A 274 -14.73 -6.43 -16.85
C ARG A 274 -13.27 -5.96 -17.08
N PHE A 275 -12.47 -6.57 -17.95
CA PHE A 275 -11.04 -6.26 -18.11
C PHE A 275 -10.75 -5.14 -19.12
N SER A 276 -11.21 -3.91 -18.85
CA SER A 276 -10.90 -2.73 -19.68
C SER A 276 -9.48 -2.20 -19.46
N THR A 277 -8.92 -2.37 -18.26
CA THR A 277 -7.57 -1.95 -17.88
C THR A 277 -6.79 -3.17 -17.37
N ALA A 278 -5.89 -3.70 -18.20
CA ALA A 278 -5.02 -4.80 -17.81
C ALA A 278 -4.00 -4.31 -16.76
N ALA A 279 -4.32 -4.47 -15.47
CA ALA A 279 -3.38 -4.14 -14.40
C ALA A 279 -2.89 -5.33 -13.59
N MET A 280 -3.39 -6.56 -13.78
CA MET A 280 -2.85 -7.70 -13.02
C MET A 280 -2.30 -8.81 -13.91
N PRO A 281 -1.00 -9.15 -13.79
CA PRO A 281 -0.46 -10.35 -14.41
C PRO A 281 -0.97 -11.57 -13.64
N GLY A 282 -1.81 -12.39 -14.27
CA GLY A 282 -2.41 -13.58 -13.67
C GLY A 282 -3.76 -13.96 -14.26
N TRP A 283 -4.43 -13.02 -14.93
CA TRP A 283 -5.70 -13.23 -15.63
C TRP A 283 -5.54 -13.07 -17.15
N ARG A 284 -4.66 -13.88 -17.75
CA ARG A 284 -4.62 -14.11 -19.19
C ARG A 284 -4.74 -15.60 -19.46
#